data_AF-A0A7J8Q7K0-F1
#
_entry.id   AF-A0A7J8Q7K0-F1
#
_cell.length_a   1.000
_cell.length_b   1.000
_cell.length_c   1.000
_cell.angle_alpha   90.00
_cell.angle_beta   90.00
_cell.angle_gamma   90.00
#
_symmetry.space_group_name_H-M   'P 1'
#
loop_
_entity.id
_entity.type
_entity.pdbx_description
1 polymer ?
#
loop_
_entity_poly.entity_id
_entity_poly.type
_entity_poly.pdbx_seq_one_letter_code
_entity_poly.pdbx_strand_id
1 'polypeptide(L)'
;MLRKRDIPEERYTNAFLGYGPEDSHFVIELTYNYGVDKYDIGTAFGHFGIAVEDVAKAVELIKAKGGKVTREPGPVKGGSTVIAFIEDPDGYKFELIERGPTPEPLCQVMLRVGDLDRSITFYEKAFGMELLRTRDNPEYKVN
;
A
#
# COMPACT_ATOMS: atom_id res chain seq x y z
N MET A 1 4.38 15.40 12.50
CA MET A 1 3.15 16.18 12.76
C MET A 1 2.20 15.87 11.62
N LEU A 2 1.00 15.34 11.89
CA LEU A 2 0.00 15.06 10.84
C LEU A 2 -0.63 16.40 10.41
N ARG A 3 -0.68 16.69 9.10
CA ARG A 3 -1.29 17.92 8.57
C ARG A 3 -2.74 17.64 8.16
N LYS A 4 -3.68 18.49 8.60
CA LYS A 4 -5.07 18.50 8.15
C LYS A 4 -5.37 19.84 7.48
N ARG A 5 -5.92 19.82 6.27
CA ARG A 5 -6.35 21.03 5.54
C ARG A 5 -7.83 20.90 5.22
N ASP A 6 -8.60 21.88 5.64
CA ASP A 6 -10.04 21.96 5.37
C ASP A 6 -10.28 23.09 4.36
N ILE A 7 -11.02 22.81 3.29
CA ILE A 7 -11.38 23.81 2.26
C ILE A 7 -12.90 23.76 2.03
N PRO A 8 -13.69 24.39 2.92
CA PRO A 8 -15.15 24.32 2.86
C PRO A 8 -15.74 24.81 1.54
N GLU A 9 -15.07 25.74 0.86
CA GLU A 9 -15.48 26.29 -0.44
C GLU A 9 -15.45 25.23 -1.55
N GLU A 10 -14.53 24.26 -1.44
CA GLU A 10 -14.38 23.14 -2.37
C GLU A 10 -14.98 21.82 -1.82
N ARG A 11 -15.55 21.86 -0.61
CA ARG A 11 -16.26 20.76 0.07
C ARG A 11 -15.45 19.48 0.25
N TYR A 12 -14.18 19.60 0.61
CA TYR A 12 -13.36 18.47 1.05
C TYR A 12 -12.38 18.83 2.17
N THR A 13 -11.86 17.77 2.81
CA THR A 13 -10.76 17.85 3.78
C THR A 13 -9.67 16.86 3.38
N ASN A 14 -8.40 17.25 3.48
CA ASN A 14 -7.27 16.32 3.40
C ASN A 14 -6.66 16.01 4.76
N ALA A 15 -6.11 14.80 4.88
CA ALA A 15 -5.20 14.42 5.96
C ALA A 15 -3.97 13.69 5.38
N PHE A 16 -2.79 14.02 5.89
CA PHE A 16 -1.52 13.43 5.45
C PHE A 16 -0.95 12.54 6.56
N LEU A 17 -0.71 11.26 6.27
CA LEU A 17 -0.22 10.26 7.23
C LEU A 17 0.99 9.53 6.66
N GLY A 18 1.99 9.27 7.49
CA GLY A 18 3.19 8.51 7.11
C GLY A 18 4.08 8.26 8.31
N TYR A 19 5.25 7.69 8.05
CA TYR A 19 6.22 7.32 9.09
C TYR A 19 7.26 8.42 9.38
N GLY A 20 7.20 9.54 8.67
CA GLY A 20 8.03 10.71 8.88
C GLY A 20 7.50 11.96 8.17
N PRO A 21 8.28 13.05 8.11
CA PRO A 21 7.90 14.28 7.42
C PRO A 21 7.77 14.11 5.90
N GLU A 22 6.84 14.84 5.28
CA GLU A 22 6.50 14.75 3.84
C GLU A 22 7.67 15.09 2.89
N ASP A 23 8.69 15.79 3.35
CA ASP A 23 9.87 16.15 2.56
C ASP A 23 10.89 15.02 2.40
N SER A 24 10.75 13.96 3.19
CA SER A 24 11.73 12.88 3.33
C SER A 24 11.10 11.49 3.37
N HIS A 25 9.77 11.40 3.43
CA HIS A 25 9.05 10.14 3.51
C HIS A 25 7.86 10.14 2.56
N PHE A 26 7.53 8.95 2.06
CA PHE A 26 6.28 8.72 1.38
C PHE A 26 5.11 8.80 2.36
N VAL A 27 4.02 9.45 1.95
CA VAL A 27 2.83 9.66 2.76
C VAL A 27 1.57 9.26 2.01
N ILE A 28 0.54 8.92 2.77
CA ILE A 28 -0.82 8.77 2.28
C ILE A 28 -1.53 10.11 2.49
N GLU A 29 -1.97 10.71 1.38
CA GLU A 29 -2.94 11.79 1.38
C GLU A 29 -4.35 11.19 1.30
N LEU A 30 -5.11 11.32 2.38
CA LEU A 30 -6.52 10.98 2.43
C LEU A 30 -7.35 12.20 2.03
N THR A 31 -8.37 12.00 1.21
CA THR A 31 -9.32 13.04 0.80
C THR A 31 -10.72 12.62 1.18
N TYR A 32 -11.35 13.38 2.06
CA TYR A 32 -12.76 13.22 2.41
C TYR A 32 -13.60 14.29 1.70
N ASN A 33 -14.44 13.88 0.75
CA ASN A 33 -15.42 14.76 0.11
C ASN A 33 -16.72 14.78 0.92
N TYR A 34 -17.25 15.96 1.21
CA TYR A 34 -18.37 16.10 2.14
C TYR A 34 -19.64 15.41 1.61
N GLY A 35 -20.16 14.48 2.40
CA GLY A 35 -21.37 13.73 2.07
C GLY A 35 -21.17 12.56 1.10
N VAL A 36 -19.91 12.23 0.76
CA VAL A 36 -19.56 11.02 0.02
C VAL A 36 -18.99 10.00 1.01
N ASP A 37 -19.63 8.84 1.12
CA ASP A 37 -19.34 7.83 2.15
C ASP A 37 -18.73 6.53 1.58
N LYS A 38 -18.58 6.43 0.26
CA LYS A 38 -17.99 5.26 -0.41
C LYS A 38 -17.42 5.63 -1.78
N TYR A 39 -16.41 4.87 -2.20
CA TYR A 39 -15.82 4.93 -3.53
C TYR A 39 -15.73 3.53 -4.13
N ASP A 40 -15.67 3.47 -5.46
CA ASP A 40 -15.27 2.26 -6.16
C ASP A 40 -13.75 2.25 -6.32
N ILE A 41 -13.09 1.23 -5.75
CA ILE A 41 -11.64 1.02 -5.89
C ILE A 41 -11.30 0.47 -7.28
N GLY A 42 -12.24 -0.24 -7.90
CA GLY A 42 -12.01 -1.00 -9.12
C GLY A 42 -11.10 -2.21 -8.91
N THR A 43 -10.62 -2.79 -10.02
CA THR A 43 -9.84 -4.04 -10.01
C THR A 43 -8.35 -3.84 -10.29
N ALA A 44 -7.94 -2.63 -10.69
CA ALA A 44 -6.56 -2.35 -11.08
C ALA A 44 -5.66 -2.01 -9.88
N PHE A 45 -6.20 -1.35 -8.86
CA PHE A 45 -5.46 -1.09 -7.62
C PHE A 45 -5.15 -2.41 -6.90
N GLY A 46 -3.88 -2.61 -6.56
CA GLY A 46 -3.39 -3.80 -5.89
C GLY A 46 -3.47 -3.65 -4.37
N HIS A 47 -2.53 -2.86 -3.83
CA HIS A 47 -2.39 -2.58 -2.40
C HIS A 47 -1.31 -1.52 -2.17
N PHE A 48 -1.28 -0.99 -0.94
CA PHE A 48 -0.09 -0.38 -0.36
C PHE A 48 0.76 -1.44 0.36
N GLY A 49 2.08 -1.25 0.43
CA GLY A 49 2.98 -2.14 1.18
C GLY A 49 3.59 -1.43 2.39
N ILE A 50 3.50 -2.05 3.56
CA ILE A 50 4.11 -1.57 4.81
C ILE A 50 5.11 -2.61 5.30
N ALA A 51 6.38 -2.24 5.37
CA ALA A 51 7.41 -3.04 5.99
C ALA A 51 7.31 -2.96 7.52
N VAL A 52 7.33 -4.11 8.18
CA VAL A 52 7.33 -4.24 9.64
C VAL A 52 8.38 -5.26 10.06
N GLU A 53 8.94 -5.11 11.25
CA GLU A 53 9.98 -6.03 11.75
C GLU A 53 9.42 -7.40 12.17
N ASP A 54 8.16 -7.44 12.59
CA ASP A 54 7.46 -8.65 13.02
C ASP A 54 6.01 -8.57 12.55
N VAL A 55 5.69 -9.32 11.48
CA VAL A 55 4.35 -9.30 10.87
C VAL A 55 3.33 -9.95 11.79
N ALA A 56 3.70 -10.99 12.53
CA ALA A 56 2.77 -11.67 13.44
C ALA A 56 2.29 -10.72 14.55
N LYS A 57 3.24 -10.03 15.20
CA LYS A 57 2.94 -9.04 16.24
C LYS A 57 2.16 -7.84 15.70
N ALA A 58 2.48 -7.37 14.49
CA ALA A 58 1.73 -6.30 13.85
C ALA A 58 0.27 -6.71 13.60
N VAL A 59 0.04 -7.93 13.11
CA VAL A 59 -1.31 -8.46 12.89
C VAL A 59 -2.08 -8.63 14.19
N GLU A 60 -1.46 -9.14 15.25
CA GLU A 60 -2.10 -9.24 16.58
C GLU A 60 -2.56 -7.86 17.09
N LEU A 61 -1.71 -6.85 16.97
CA LEU A 61 -2.04 -5.47 17.35
C LEU A 61 -3.21 -4.92 16.52
N ILE A 62 -3.21 -5.17 15.21
CA ILE A 62 -4.28 -4.72 14.32
C ILE A 62 -5.61 -5.38 14.67
N LYS A 63 -5.62 -6.71 14.91
CA LYS A 63 -6.80 -7.45 15.36
C LYS A 63 -7.32 -6.91 16.70
N ALA A 64 -6.43 -6.68 17.66
CA ALA A 64 -6.78 -6.12 18.96
C ALA A 64 -7.41 -4.72 18.86
N LYS A 65 -7.09 -3.97 17.81
CA LYS A 65 -7.68 -2.65 17.51
C LYS A 65 -8.90 -2.72 16.56
N GLY A 66 -9.41 -3.91 16.28
CA GLY A 66 -10.61 -4.11 15.44
C GLY A 66 -10.36 -4.07 13.93
N GLY A 67 -9.10 -4.10 13.49
CA GLY A 67 -8.76 -4.12 12.07
C GLY A 67 -9.07 -5.47 11.39
N LYS A 68 -9.36 -5.41 10.09
CA LYS A 68 -9.72 -6.59 9.28
C LYS A 68 -8.48 -7.22 8.65
N VAL A 69 -8.19 -8.46 9.02
CA VAL A 69 -7.11 -9.28 8.41
C VAL A 69 -7.72 -10.19 7.36
N THR A 70 -7.24 -10.09 6.12
CA THR A 70 -7.73 -10.86 4.96
C THR A 70 -6.78 -11.96 4.52
N ARG A 71 -5.52 -11.91 4.97
CA ARG A 71 -4.57 -13.02 4.89
C ARG A 71 -3.69 -13.01 6.13
N GLU A 72 -3.72 -14.11 6.89
CA GLU A 72 -2.89 -14.29 8.08
C GLU A 72 -1.38 -14.27 7.74
N PRO A 73 -0.52 -13.95 8.73
CA PRO A 73 0.92 -14.03 8.60
C PRO A 73 1.38 -15.39 8.08
N GLY A 74 2.22 -15.37 7.05
CA GLY A 74 2.85 -16.57 6.53
C GLY A 74 3.70 -16.28 5.30
N PRO A 75 4.59 -17.21 4.92
CA PRO A 75 5.50 -17.02 3.80
C PRO A 75 4.73 -16.76 2.49
N VAL A 76 5.26 -15.88 1.65
CA VAL A 76 4.76 -15.68 0.29
C VAL A 76 4.85 -16.99 -0.50
N LYS A 77 3.88 -17.24 -1.40
CA LYS A 77 3.93 -18.43 -2.27
C LYS A 77 5.24 -18.42 -3.08
N GLY A 78 6.02 -19.48 -2.96
CA GLY A 78 7.31 -19.61 -3.65
C GLY A 78 8.43 -18.72 -3.09
N GLY A 79 8.35 -18.26 -1.85
CA GLY A 79 9.43 -17.52 -1.18
C GLY A 79 9.43 -17.75 0.33
N SER A 80 10.38 -17.12 1.02
CA SER A 80 10.52 -17.21 2.48
C SER A 80 10.02 -15.97 3.22
N THR A 81 9.82 -14.84 2.54
CA THR A 81 9.36 -13.59 3.16
C THR A 81 7.98 -13.78 3.78
N VAL A 82 7.86 -13.52 5.07
CA VAL A 82 6.59 -13.52 5.79
C VAL A 82 5.81 -12.27 5.42
N ILE A 83 4.55 -12.46 5.03
CA ILE A 83 3.63 -11.39 4.68
C ILE A 83 2.25 -11.63 5.31
N ALA A 84 1.46 -10.58 5.46
CA ALA A 84 0.03 -10.63 5.79
C ALA A 84 -0.74 -9.60 4.96
N PHE A 85 -2.06 -9.73 4.84
CA PHE A 85 -2.91 -8.69 4.24
C PHE A 85 -3.98 -8.24 5.22
N ILE A 86 -4.18 -6.93 5.25
CA ILE A 86 -5.28 -6.28 5.94
C ILE A 86 -6.10 -5.44 4.96
N GLU A 87 -7.31 -5.09 5.36
CA GLU A 87 -8.14 -4.09 4.70
C GLU A 87 -8.43 -2.96 5.69
N ASP A 88 -8.33 -1.72 5.19
CA ASP A 88 -8.76 -0.53 5.93
C ASP A 88 -10.29 -0.38 5.87
N PRO A 89 -10.87 0.66 6.51
CA PRO A 89 -12.32 0.85 6.53
C PRO A 89 -12.99 0.98 5.16
N ASP A 90 -12.28 1.50 4.15
CA ASP A 90 -12.80 1.73 2.80
C ASP A 90 -12.53 0.54 1.85
N GLY A 91 -11.80 -0.47 2.32
CA GLY A 91 -11.47 -1.68 1.57
C GLY A 91 -10.13 -1.63 0.84
N TYR A 92 -9.33 -0.57 1.04
CA TYR A 92 -7.97 -0.53 0.52
C TYR A 92 -7.13 -1.59 1.22
N LYS A 93 -6.40 -2.36 0.40
CA LYS A 93 -5.55 -3.45 0.89
C LYS A 93 -4.19 -2.92 1.28
N PHE A 94 -3.68 -3.41 2.41
CA PHE A 94 -2.29 -3.21 2.81
C PHE A 94 -1.61 -4.57 2.97
N GLU A 95 -0.49 -4.76 2.27
CA GLU A 95 0.43 -5.86 2.49
C GLU A 95 1.40 -5.49 3.63
N LEU A 96 1.41 -6.29 4.70
CA LEU A 96 2.44 -6.21 5.72
C LEU A 96 3.59 -7.13 5.31
N ILE A 97 4.81 -6.60 5.27
CA ILE A 97 5.99 -7.32 4.77
C ILE A 97 7.05 -7.37 5.86
N GLU A 98 7.44 -8.58 6.26
CA GLU A 98 8.48 -8.74 7.27
C GLU A 98 9.85 -8.37 6.69
N ARG A 99 10.47 -7.34 7.22
CA ARG A 99 11.80 -6.84 6.84
C ARG A 99 12.53 -6.32 8.07
N GLY A 100 13.86 -6.26 7.99
CA GLY A 100 14.64 -5.54 9.00
C GLY A 100 14.29 -4.05 9.04
N PRO A 101 14.84 -3.30 10.02
CA PRO A 101 14.61 -1.86 10.14
C PRO A 101 14.84 -1.12 8.81
N THR A 102 13.91 -0.25 8.45
CA THR A 102 13.95 0.54 7.21
C THR A 102 13.68 2.01 7.52
N PRO A 103 14.35 2.96 6.84
CA PRO A 103 14.01 4.38 6.95
C PRO A 103 12.65 4.69 6.33
N GLU A 104 12.14 3.84 5.43
CA GLU A 104 10.84 4.03 4.76
C GLU A 104 9.99 2.75 4.92
N PRO A 105 9.11 2.70 5.94
CA PRO A 105 8.20 1.58 6.12
C PRO A 105 7.11 1.51 5.04
N LEU A 106 6.59 2.65 4.56
CA LEU A 106 5.58 2.68 3.50
C LEU A 106 6.28 2.53 2.14
N CYS A 107 6.51 1.28 1.75
CA CYS A 107 7.55 0.93 0.80
C CYS A 107 7.05 0.50 -0.59
N GLN A 108 5.74 0.34 -0.80
CA GLN A 108 5.19 -0.08 -2.09
C GLN A 108 3.81 0.51 -2.38
N VAL A 109 3.57 0.77 -3.67
CA VAL A 109 2.24 0.89 -4.27
C VAL A 109 2.18 -0.15 -5.39
N MET A 110 1.23 -1.08 -5.33
CA MET A 110 1.08 -2.14 -6.32
C MET A 110 -0.09 -1.83 -7.26
N LEU A 111 0.18 -1.80 -8.55
CA LEU A 111 -0.79 -1.58 -9.61
C LEU A 111 -0.76 -2.75 -10.59
N ARG A 112 -1.94 -3.18 -11.06
CA ARG A 112 -2.04 -4.13 -12.17
C ARG A 112 -1.91 -3.38 -13.49
N VAL A 113 -1.18 -3.97 -14.43
CA VAL A 113 -0.97 -3.41 -15.78
C VAL A 113 -1.27 -4.47 -16.83
N GLY A 114 -1.76 -4.04 -17.99
CA GLY A 114 -2.09 -4.97 -19.09
C GLY A 114 -0.90 -5.42 -19.92
N ASP A 115 0.26 -4.76 -19.79
CA ASP A 115 1.50 -5.04 -20.49
C ASP A 115 2.67 -4.55 -19.62
N LEU A 116 3.48 -5.49 -19.11
CA LEU A 116 4.53 -5.19 -18.13
C LEU A 116 5.72 -4.48 -18.79
N ASP A 117 6.19 -4.96 -19.94
CA ASP A 117 7.35 -4.38 -20.64
C ASP A 117 7.07 -2.94 -21.11
N ARG A 118 5.86 -2.70 -21.62
CA ARG A 118 5.41 -1.34 -21.97
C ARG A 118 5.39 -0.42 -20.75
N SER A 119 4.94 -0.93 -19.61
CA SER A 119 4.84 -0.14 -18.36
C SER A 119 6.22 0.18 -17.80
N ILE A 120 7.12 -0.80 -17.73
CA ILE A 120 8.53 -0.61 -17.32
C ILE A 120 9.17 0.48 -18.19
N THR A 121 9.08 0.33 -19.51
CA THR A 121 9.64 1.30 -20.47
C THR A 121 9.10 2.71 -20.23
N PHE A 122 7.81 2.84 -19.92
CA PHE A 122 7.20 4.13 -19.61
C PHE A 122 7.78 4.74 -18.33
N TYR A 123 7.86 3.99 -17.23
CA TYR A 123 8.39 4.50 -15.96
C TYR A 123 9.89 4.86 -16.04
N GLU A 124 10.70 4.05 -16.73
CA GLU A 124 12.11 4.34 -16.94
C GLU A 124 12.30 5.62 -17.77
N LYS A 125 11.58 5.75 -18.90
CA LYS A 125 11.78 6.88 -19.82
C LYS A 125 11.13 8.18 -19.36
N ALA A 126 9.94 8.11 -18.78
CA ALA A 126 9.17 9.31 -18.42
C ALA A 126 9.57 9.86 -17.05
N PHE A 127 9.89 8.98 -16.10
CA PHE A 127 10.18 9.36 -14.71
C PHE A 127 11.63 9.08 -14.28
N GLY A 128 12.44 8.46 -15.14
CA GLY A 128 13.83 8.13 -14.80
C GLY A 128 13.96 7.05 -13.72
N MET A 129 12.93 6.23 -13.53
CA MET A 129 12.98 5.12 -12.57
C MET A 129 13.95 4.03 -13.04
N GLU A 130 14.49 3.26 -12.11
CA GLU A 130 15.30 2.08 -12.39
C GLU A 130 14.47 0.81 -12.16
N LEU A 131 14.58 -0.15 -13.07
CA LEU A 131 14.02 -1.49 -12.87
C LEU A 131 14.78 -2.24 -11.76
N LEU A 132 14.26 -2.21 -10.54
CA LEU A 132 14.94 -2.80 -9.38
C LEU A 132 14.85 -4.34 -9.33
N ARG A 133 13.74 -4.92 -9.81
CA ARG A 133 13.51 -6.38 -9.77
C ARG A 133 12.39 -6.79 -10.72
N THR A 134 12.59 -7.91 -11.41
CA THR A 134 11.53 -8.67 -12.09
C THR A 134 11.45 -10.08 -11.52
N ARG A 135 10.25 -10.66 -11.58
CA ARG A 135 10.02 -12.07 -11.24
C ARG A 135 8.83 -12.57 -12.03
N ASP A 136 9.08 -13.54 -12.90
CA ASP A 136 8.00 -14.27 -13.57
C ASP A 136 7.51 -15.43 -12.71
N ASN A 137 6.20 -15.62 -12.73
CA ASN A 137 5.55 -16.78 -12.14
C ASN A 137 4.44 -17.28 -13.08
N PRO A 138 4.80 -17.98 -14.18
CA PRO A 138 3.87 -18.34 -15.24
C PRO A 138 2.77 -19.31 -14.78
N GLU A 139 2.95 -19.98 -13.65
CA GLU A 139 1.98 -20.92 -13.08
C GLU A 139 0.92 -20.22 -12.19
N TYR A 140 1.11 -18.94 -11.86
CA TYR A 140 0.16 -18.18 -11.05
C TYR A 140 -1.05 -17.74 -11.86
N LYS A 141 -2.23 -18.23 -11.48
CA LYS A 141 -3.50 -17.81 -12.09
C LYS A 141 -4.10 -16.66 -11.28
N VAL A 142 -4.45 -15.58 -11.97
CA VAL A 142 -5.30 -14.52 -11.41
C VAL A 142 -6.74 -15.04 -11.48
N ASN A 143 -7.39 -15.16 -10.32
CA ASN A 143 -8.83 -15.43 -10.24
C ASN A 143 -9.62 -14.14 -10.45
#